data_AF-A0A7C1UAW8-F1
#
_entry.id   AF-A0A7C1UAW8-F1
#
_cell.length_a   1.000
_cell.length_b   1.000
_cell.length_c   1.000
_cell.angle_alpha   90.00
_cell.angle_beta   90.00
_cell.angle_gamma   90.00
#
_symmetry.space_group_name_H-M   'P 1'
#
loop_
_entity.id
_entity.type
_entity.pdbx_description
1 polymer ?
#
loop_
_entity_poly.entity_id
_entity_poly.type
_entity_poly.pdbx_seq_one_letter_code
_entity_poly.pdbx_strand_id
1 'polypeptide(L)'
;ADTVAGALAAALGAEKVIYLTDIAGLLTDVGDPDSLIRRIDAATLEAMMSTGAIAGGMIPKIEACVEAVRNGVTSAHLLDGRLSHVTLLEIFTDAGIGTMITEDAVDPPNSARPGHEPEQPTTPGISGGSRSHDGSAAPGHEPEQPTTPGGDR
;
A
#
# COMPACT_ATOMS: atom_id res chain seq x y z
N ALA A 1 -18.04 -9.80 -20.85
CA ALA A 1 -17.90 -10.52 -19.58
C ALA A 1 -17.67 -9.53 -18.45
N ASP A 2 -16.65 -8.68 -18.57
CA ASP A 2 -16.26 -7.72 -17.53
C ASP A 2 -17.42 -6.80 -17.10
N THR A 3 -18.12 -6.15 -18.03
CA THR A 3 -19.31 -5.32 -17.73
C THR A 3 -20.40 -6.07 -16.95
N VAL A 4 -20.65 -7.33 -17.29
CA VAL A 4 -21.66 -8.16 -16.60
C VAL A 4 -21.21 -8.47 -15.18
N ALA A 5 -19.94 -8.78 -14.98
CA ALA A 5 -19.37 -9.04 -13.65
C ALA A 5 -19.42 -7.78 -12.78
N GLY A 6 -19.07 -6.62 -13.32
CA GLY A 6 -19.15 -5.32 -12.63
C GLY A 6 -20.57 -4.97 -12.22
N ALA A 7 -21.53 -5.08 -13.15
CA ALA A 7 -22.94 -4.83 -12.86
C ALA A 7 -23.51 -5.78 -11.80
N LEU A 8 -23.14 -7.07 -11.85
CA LEU A 8 -23.56 -8.04 -10.83
C LEU A 8 -22.94 -7.71 -9.46
N ALA A 9 -21.65 -7.39 -9.42
CA ALA A 9 -20.96 -7.01 -8.19
C ALA A 9 -21.60 -5.77 -7.55
N ALA A 10 -21.92 -4.75 -8.35
CA ALA A 10 -22.63 -3.56 -7.91
C ALA A 10 -24.02 -3.89 -7.35
N ALA A 11 -24.80 -4.70 -8.08
CA ALA A 11 -26.13 -5.13 -7.64
C ALA A 11 -26.11 -5.93 -6.32
N LEU A 12 -25.00 -6.62 -6.03
CA LEU A 12 -24.80 -7.38 -4.80
C LEU A 12 -24.21 -6.54 -3.66
N GLY A 13 -23.80 -5.29 -3.90
CA GLY A 13 -23.06 -4.50 -2.91
C GLY A 13 -21.73 -5.16 -2.53
N ALA A 14 -21.02 -5.72 -3.51
CA ALA A 14 -19.81 -6.49 -3.27
C ALA A 14 -18.67 -5.62 -2.71
N GLU A 15 -17.91 -6.17 -1.77
CA GLU A 15 -16.69 -5.53 -1.26
C GLU A 15 -15.56 -5.50 -2.30
N LYS A 16 -15.44 -6.57 -3.09
CA LYS A 16 -14.41 -6.70 -4.13
C LYS A 16 -14.99 -7.32 -5.38
N VAL A 17 -14.70 -6.73 -6.54
CA VAL A 17 -14.80 -7.41 -7.84
C VAL A 17 -13.39 -7.67 -8.39
N ILE A 18 -13.12 -8.89 -8.86
CA ILE A 18 -11.79 -9.29 -9.32
C ILE A 18 -11.86 -9.69 -10.79
N TYR A 19 -11.07 -9.00 -11.61
CA TYR A 19 -10.90 -9.28 -13.03
C TYR A 19 -9.54 -9.95 -13.25
N LEU A 20 -9.58 -11.18 -13.73
CA LEU A 20 -8.37 -11.92 -14.13
C LEU A 20 -8.05 -11.62 -15.59
N THR A 21 -6.80 -11.21 -15.84
CA THR A 21 -6.30 -10.82 -17.16
C THR A 21 -4.97 -11.51 -17.45
N ASP A 22 -4.45 -11.36 -18.68
CA ASP A 22 -3.18 -11.92 -19.14
C ASP A 22 -1.99 -10.93 -19.03
N ILE A 23 -2.11 -9.93 -18.16
CA ILE A 23 -1.10 -8.92 -17.86
C ILE A 23 -0.99 -8.70 -16.35
N ALA A 24 0.10 -8.09 -15.90
CA ALA A 24 0.34 -7.82 -14.47
C ALA A 24 -0.68 -6.84 -13.85
N GLY A 25 -1.14 -5.85 -14.62
CA GLY A 25 -1.99 -4.76 -14.17
C GLY A 25 -1.71 -3.49 -15.00
N LEU A 26 -2.01 -2.32 -14.44
CA LEU A 26 -1.68 -1.03 -15.04
C LEU A 26 -0.24 -0.65 -14.73
N LEU A 27 0.56 -0.37 -15.75
CA LEU A 27 1.93 0.11 -15.63
C LEU A 27 1.95 1.63 -15.91
N THR A 28 2.74 2.41 -15.16
CA THR A 28 3.00 3.81 -15.55
C THR A 28 3.95 3.89 -16.74
N ASP A 29 4.84 2.90 -16.91
CA ASP A 29 5.69 2.71 -18.07
C ASP A 29 5.62 1.25 -18.56
N VAL A 30 5.13 1.04 -19.77
CA VAL A 30 5.00 -0.30 -20.38
C VAL A 30 6.36 -1.00 -20.54
N GLY A 31 7.46 -0.24 -20.62
CA GLY A 31 8.82 -0.77 -20.70
C GLY A 31 9.40 -1.22 -19.36
N ASP A 32 8.77 -0.87 -18.24
CA ASP A 32 9.26 -1.14 -16.89
C ASP A 32 8.24 -1.96 -16.08
N PRO A 33 8.48 -3.26 -15.86
CA PRO A 33 7.62 -4.10 -15.02
C PRO A 33 7.50 -3.64 -13.56
N ASP A 34 8.49 -2.92 -13.04
CA ASP A 34 8.47 -2.41 -11.66
C ASP A 34 7.56 -1.19 -11.52
N SER A 35 7.09 -0.62 -12.63
CA SER A 35 6.20 0.53 -12.70
C SER A 35 4.72 0.19 -12.47
N LEU A 36 4.43 -0.99 -11.91
CA LEU A 36 3.08 -1.46 -11.60
C LEU A 36 2.37 -0.54 -10.61
N ILE A 37 1.25 0.03 -11.06
CA ILE A 37 0.33 0.80 -10.25
C ILE A 37 -0.41 -0.17 -9.33
N ARG A 38 -0.06 -0.15 -8.05
CA ARG A 38 -0.68 -1.01 -7.03
C ARG A 38 -2.08 -0.55 -6.66
N ARG A 39 -2.31 0.77 -6.66
CA ARG A 39 -3.59 1.39 -6.35
C ARG A 39 -3.78 2.67 -7.16
N ILE A 40 -5.01 2.89 -7.62
CA ILE A 40 -5.42 4.09 -8.34
C ILE A 40 -6.88 4.39 -8.06
N ASP A 41 -7.24 5.67 -7.94
CA ASP A 41 -8.64 6.07 -7.84
C ASP A 41 -9.30 6.18 -9.23
N ALA A 42 -10.63 6.08 -9.27
CA ALA A 42 -11.40 6.09 -10.49
C ALA A 42 -11.21 7.38 -11.31
N ALA A 43 -11.10 8.54 -10.65
CA ALA A 43 -10.93 9.82 -11.33
C ALA A 43 -9.57 9.94 -12.04
N THR A 44 -8.49 9.52 -11.38
CA THR A 44 -7.14 9.46 -11.95
C THR A 44 -7.11 8.47 -13.12
N LEU A 45 -7.78 7.34 -12.98
CA LEU A 45 -7.84 6.32 -14.02
C LEU A 45 -8.61 6.80 -15.27
N GLU A 46 -9.74 7.48 -15.07
CA GLU A 46 -10.50 8.16 -16.13
C GLU A 46 -9.65 9.22 -16.86
N ALA A 47 -8.88 10.01 -16.11
CA ALA A 47 -7.95 10.97 -16.70
C ALA A 47 -6.88 10.27 -17.55
N MET A 48 -6.30 9.15 -17.08
CA MET A 48 -5.33 8.35 -17.85
C MET A 48 -5.92 7.74 -19.13
N MET A 49 -7.21 7.35 -19.12
CA MET A 49 -7.89 6.90 -20.33
C MET A 49 -7.99 8.04 -21.35
N SER A 50 -8.34 9.26 -20.90
CA SER A 50 -8.50 10.42 -21.78
C SER A 50 -7.21 10.92 -22.44
N THR A 51 -6.05 10.72 -21.79
CA THR A 51 -4.73 11.12 -22.32
C THR A 51 -4.14 10.11 -23.30
N GLY A 52 -4.79 8.94 -23.46
CA GLY A 52 -4.29 7.85 -24.30
C GLY A 52 -3.14 7.06 -23.67
N ALA A 53 -2.91 7.20 -22.37
CA ALA A 53 -1.88 6.42 -21.65
C ALA A 53 -2.25 4.93 -21.54
N ILE A 54 -3.54 4.60 -21.64
CA ILE A 54 -4.06 3.24 -21.63
C ILE A 54 -4.32 2.79 -23.07
N ALA A 55 -3.59 1.80 -23.53
CA ALA A 55 -3.63 1.35 -24.92
C ALA A 55 -4.37 0.01 -25.10
N GLY A 56 -4.96 -0.17 -26.29
CA GLY A 56 -5.43 -1.46 -26.80
C GLY A 56 -6.69 -2.00 -26.12
N GLY A 57 -6.80 -3.33 -26.00
CA GLY A 57 -7.97 -4.04 -25.47
C GLY A 57 -8.22 -3.86 -23.96
N MET A 58 -7.41 -3.04 -23.30
CA MET A 58 -7.51 -2.73 -21.87
C MET A 58 -8.63 -1.76 -21.54
N ILE A 59 -8.93 -0.82 -22.43
CA ILE A 59 -9.94 0.22 -22.22
C ILE A 59 -11.28 -0.37 -21.73
N PRO A 60 -11.91 -1.37 -22.39
CA PRO A 60 -13.18 -1.91 -21.92
C PRO A 60 -13.10 -2.62 -20.56
N LYS A 61 -11.92 -3.12 -20.16
CA LYS A 61 -11.70 -3.72 -18.83
C LYS A 61 -11.63 -2.65 -17.76
N ILE A 62 -10.91 -1.57 -18.06
CA ILE A 62 -10.77 -0.43 -17.18
C ILE A 62 -12.10 0.29 -17.00
N GLU A 63 -12.84 0.52 -18.08
CA GLU A 63 -14.20 1.07 -18.04
C GLU A 63 -15.11 0.23 -17.12
N ALA A 64 -15.08 -1.10 -17.23
CA ALA A 64 -15.86 -1.98 -16.36
C ALA A 64 -15.41 -1.91 -14.88
N CYS A 65 -14.12 -1.70 -14.60
CA CYS A 65 -13.63 -1.49 -13.24
C CYS A 65 -14.15 -0.18 -12.65
N VAL A 66 -14.02 0.90 -13.42
CA VAL A 66 -14.50 2.24 -13.04
C VAL A 66 -16.02 2.21 -12.82
N GLU A 67 -16.77 1.63 -13.75
CA GLU A 67 -18.23 1.51 -13.63
C GLU A 67 -18.63 0.69 -12.39
N ALA A 68 -17.92 -0.38 -12.07
CA ALA A 68 -18.21 -1.17 -10.87
C ALA A 68 -18.05 -0.34 -9.59
N VAL A 69 -16.93 0.38 -9.42
CA VAL A 69 -16.69 1.16 -8.20
C VAL A 69 -17.63 2.36 -8.09
N ARG A 70 -17.92 3.04 -9.21
CA ARG A 70 -18.88 4.15 -9.28
C ARG A 70 -20.31 3.71 -8.90
N ASN A 71 -20.64 2.44 -9.15
CA ASN A 71 -21.93 1.85 -8.81
C ASN A 71 -21.96 1.16 -7.44
N GLY A 72 -20.98 1.43 -6.57
CA GLY A 72 -21.04 1.05 -5.15
C GLY A 72 -20.29 -0.23 -4.77
N VAL A 73 -19.46 -0.78 -5.67
CA VAL A 73 -18.47 -1.79 -5.28
C VAL A 73 -17.31 -1.11 -4.56
N THR A 74 -16.91 -1.59 -3.38
CA THR A 74 -15.86 -0.91 -2.58
C THR A 74 -14.52 -0.84 -3.33
N SER A 75 -14.17 -1.90 -4.07
CA SER A 75 -12.95 -1.92 -4.89
C SER A 75 -13.01 -2.90 -6.06
N ALA A 76 -12.41 -2.52 -7.18
CA ALA A 76 -12.16 -3.41 -8.32
C ALA A 76 -10.67 -3.78 -8.39
N HIS A 77 -10.37 -5.01 -8.79
CA HIS A 77 -9.00 -5.54 -8.80
C HIS A 77 -8.68 -6.14 -10.16
N LEU A 78 -7.61 -5.68 -10.80
CA LEU A 78 -7.10 -6.23 -12.05
C LEU A 78 -5.84 -7.05 -11.75
N LEU A 79 -5.91 -8.37 -11.97
CA LEU A 79 -4.87 -9.31 -11.58
C LEU A 79 -4.40 -10.20 -12.75
N ASP A 80 -3.12 -10.57 -12.77
CA ASP A 80 -2.60 -11.56 -13.72
C ASP A 80 -3.09 -12.97 -13.40
N GLY A 81 -4.08 -13.43 -14.17
CA GLY A 81 -4.69 -14.76 -14.03
C GLY A 81 -3.77 -15.92 -14.40
N ARG A 82 -2.58 -15.65 -14.97
CA ARG A 82 -1.57 -16.68 -15.28
C ARG A 82 -0.76 -17.07 -14.04
N LEU A 83 -0.76 -16.21 -13.01
CA LEU A 83 -0.08 -16.48 -11.75
C LEU A 83 -0.91 -17.42 -10.87
N SER A 84 -0.27 -18.48 -10.39
CA SER A 84 -0.92 -19.45 -9.51
C SER A 84 -1.34 -18.79 -8.20
N HIS A 85 -2.56 -19.09 -7.75
CA HIS A 85 -3.12 -18.59 -6.49
C HIS A 85 -3.30 -17.07 -6.40
N VAL A 86 -3.28 -16.34 -7.52
CA VAL A 86 -3.35 -14.87 -7.54
C VAL A 86 -4.53 -14.31 -6.75
N THR A 87 -5.70 -14.94 -6.82
CA THR A 87 -6.88 -14.53 -6.05
C THR A 87 -6.69 -14.66 -4.54
N LEU A 88 -6.08 -15.76 -4.08
CA LEU A 88 -5.81 -15.95 -2.65
C LEU A 88 -4.78 -14.94 -2.16
N LEU A 89 -3.75 -14.68 -2.97
CA LEU A 89 -2.73 -13.70 -2.64
C LEU A 89 -3.32 -12.29 -2.53
N GLU A 90 -4.17 -11.87 -3.46
CA GLU A 90 -4.82 -10.55 -3.39
C GLU A 90 -5.78 -10.41 -2.18
N ILE A 91 -6.43 -11.50 -1.76
CA ILE A 91 -7.36 -11.45 -0.63
C ILE A 91 -6.62 -11.48 0.73
N PHE A 92 -5.54 -12.27 0.83
CA PHE A 92 -4.90 -12.57 2.11
C PHE A 92 -3.49 -11.97 2.28
N THR A 93 -3.03 -11.13 1.35
CA THR A 93 -1.73 -10.47 1.46
C THR A 93 -1.82 -8.99 1.12
N ASP A 94 -0.98 -8.20 1.77
CA ASP A 94 -0.84 -6.76 1.49
C ASP A 94 0.14 -6.47 0.35
N ALA A 95 0.58 -7.51 -0.39
CA ALA A 95 1.54 -7.38 -1.47
C ALA A 95 0.98 -6.64 -2.70
N GLY A 96 -0.35 -6.54 -2.82
CA GLY A 96 -1.06 -5.86 -3.92
C GLY A 96 -0.60 -6.38 -5.28
N ILE A 97 -0.94 -7.61 -5.64
CA ILE A 97 -0.26 -8.34 -6.73
C ILE A 97 -0.59 -7.79 -8.13
N GLY A 98 -1.68 -7.03 -8.24
CA GLY A 98 -2.03 -6.30 -9.46
C GLY A 98 -2.37 -4.86 -9.16
N THR A 99 -3.41 -4.36 -9.83
CA THR A 99 -3.89 -2.99 -9.66
C THR A 99 -5.24 -2.98 -8.97
N MET A 100 -5.32 -2.26 -7.86
CA MET A 100 -6.56 -1.98 -7.14
C MET A 100 -7.13 -0.63 -7.60
N ILE A 101 -8.41 -0.61 -7.93
CA ILE A 101 -9.17 0.58 -8.31
C ILE A 101 -10.19 0.87 -7.22
N THR A 102 -10.25 2.12 -6.77
CA THR A 102 -11.17 2.61 -5.73
C THR A 102 -11.90 3.86 -6.18
N GLU A 103 -13.03 4.18 -5.57
CA GLU A 103 -13.79 5.40 -5.90
C GLU A 103 -13.02 6.67 -5.54
N ASP A 104 -12.52 6.74 -4.30
CA ASP A 104 -11.74 7.84 -3.77
C ASP A 104 -10.24 7.54 -3.76
N ALA A 105 -9.42 8.59 -3.62
CA ALA A 105 -8.02 8.47 -3.29
C ALA A 105 -7.88 7.85 -1.89
N VAL A 106 -7.69 6.53 -1.83
CA VAL A 106 -7.57 5.83 -0.55
C VAL A 106 -6.24 6.18 0.11
N ASP A 107 -6.32 6.57 1.39
CA ASP A 107 -5.18 6.76 2.28
C ASP A 107 -4.16 5.60 2.19
N PRO A 108 -2.86 5.86 2.40
CA PRO A 108 -1.87 4.80 2.45
C PRO A 108 -2.25 3.75 3.51
N PRO A 109 -1.88 2.47 3.32
CA PRO A 109 -2.21 1.39 4.23
C PRO A 109 -1.42 1.51 5.54
N ASN A 110 -1.76 2.50 6.37
CA ASN A 110 -1.52 2.65 7.81
C ASN A 110 -2.00 4.05 8.28
N SER A 111 -3.18 4.52 7.87
CA SER A 111 -3.85 5.61 8.60
C SER A 111 -4.53 4.97 9.81
N ALA A 112 -3.93 5.22 10.98
CA ALA A 112 -4.23 4.58 12.26
C ALA A 112 -5.74 4.45 12.52
N ARG A 113 -6.21 3.21 12.74
CA ARG A 113 -7.48 3.00 13.45
C ARG A 113 -7.33 3.58 14.86
N PRO A 114 -8.17 4.51 15.31
CA PRO A 114 -8.19 4.88 16.72
C PRO A 114 -8.76 3.70 17.51
N GLY A 115 -7.98 3.14 18.45
CA GLY A 115 -8.55 2.33 19.54
C GLY A 115 -8.09 0.89 19.72
N HIS A 116 -6.88 0.50 19.33
CA HIS A 116 -6.26 -0.68 19.94
C HIS A 116 -4.87 -0.31 20.48
N GLU A 117 -4.81 0.02 21.77
CA GLU A 117 -3.54 0.03 22.49
C GLU A 117 -2.91 -1.37 22.37
N PRO A 118 -1.62 -1.49 22.04
CA PRO A 118 -0.94 -2.77 22.06
C PRO A 118 -0.89 -3.26 23.51
N GLU A 119 -1.56 -4.38 23.76
CA GLU A 119 -1.52 -5.09 25.04
C GLU A 119 -0.05 -5.49 25.31
N GLN A 120 0.59 -4.83 26.29
CA GLN A 120 1.96 -5.13 26.65
C GLN A 120 2.04 -6.57 27.19
N PRO A 121 3.03 -7.38 26.78
CA PRO A 121 3.22 -8.70 27.37
C PRO A 121 3.51 -8.53 28.86
N THR A 122 2.61 -9.04 29.69
CA THR A 122 2.77 -9.04 31.14
C THR A 122 3.90 -10.00 31.51
N THR A 123 5.07 -9.43 31.80
CA THR A 123 6.20 -10.18 32.38
C THR A 123 5.78 -10.71 33.76
N PRO A 124 5.89 -12.03 34.04
CA PRO A 124 5.64 -12.55 35.37
C PRO A 124 6.66 -11.99 36.36
N GLY A 125 6.16 -11.37 37.43
CA GLY A 125 6.98 -10.73 38.46
C GLY A 125 7.88 -11.72 39.19
N ILE A 126 9.16 -11.37 39.29
CA ILE A 126 10.08 -11.92 40.27
C ILE A 126 10.40 -10.83 41.29
N SER A 127 9.97 -11.09 42.51
CA SER A 127 10.17 -10.29 43.72
C SER A 127 11.59 -10.40 44.26
N GLY A 128 12.10 -9.28 44.78
CA GLY A 128 13.29 -9.19 45.65
C GLY A 128 14.30 -8.18 45.07
N GLY A 129 14.76 -7.14 45.76
CA GLY A 129 14.71 -6.78 47.16
C GLY A 129 15.89 -5.80 47.37
N SER A 130 15.57 -4.56 47.73
CA SER A 130 16.37 -3.61 48.52
C SER A 130 17.90 -3.49 48.28
N ARG A 131 18.36 -2.29 47.90
CA ARG A 131 19.08 -1.37 48.80
C ARG A 131 19.50 -0.07 48.10
N SER A 132 19.20 1.01 48.82
CA SER A 132 19.72 2.37 48.74
C SER A 132 21.24 2.45 48.90
N HIS A 133 21.91 3.30 48.12
CA HIS A 133 22.91 4.23 48.66
C HIS A 133 23.09 5.46 47.76
N ASP A 134 23.54 6.50 48.44
CA ASP A 134 23.42 7.93 48.22
C ASP A 134 24.76 8.52 47.72
N GLY A 135 24.75 9.77 47.23
CA GLY A 135 25.95 10.61 47.01
C GLY A 135 26.18 10.98 45.53
N SER A 136 25.85 12.17 45.02
CA SER A 136 26.33 13.54 45.33
C SER A 136 27.46 14.03 44.41
N ALA A 137 27.20 15.22 43.83
CA ALA A 137 28.11 16.28 43.35
C ALA A 137 28.72 16.22 41.92
N ALA A 138 28.55 17.36 41.23
CA ALA A 138 29.04 17.79 39.91
C ALA A 138 30.44 18.48 40.02
N PRO A 139 30.87 19.35 39.06
CA PRO A 139 31.17 19.19 37.64
C PRO A 139 32.64 19.57 37.30
N GLY A 140 33.04 19.41 36.02
CA GLY A 140 34.07 20.26 35.39
C GLY A 140 35.31 19.55 34.83
N HIS A 141 35.51 19.65 33.51
CA HIS A 141 36.70 20.25 32.86
C HIS A 141 36.78 19.88 31.37
N GLU A 142 36.44 20.82 30.49
CA GLU A 142 37.26 21.14 29.31
C GLU A 142 38.47 21.98 29.80
N PRO A 143 39.61 22.14 29.07
CA PRO A 143 39.71 22.28 27.61
C PRO A 143 41.02 21.73 26.97
N GLU A 144 41.24 22.14 25.71
CA GLU A 144 42.50 22.30 24.95
C GLU A 144 42.80 21.33 23.79
N GLN A 145 42.50 21.83 22.58
CA GLN A 145 43.34 21.62 21.38
C GLN A 145 44.67 22.37 21.56
N PRO A 146 45.75 22.03 20.82
CA PRO A 146 46.05 22.87 19.64
C PRO A 146 46.75 22.18 18.43
N THR A 147 46.39 22.71 17.26
CA THR A 147 47.22 23.08 16.08
C THR A 147 47.91 22.05 15.16
N THR A 148 47.48 22.13 13.89
CA THR A 148 48.09 21.88 12.55
C THR A 148 49.57 22.33 12.40
N PRO A 149 50.33 22.10 11.27
CA PRO A 149 49.90 22.26 9.87
C PRO A 149 50.54 21.38 8.76
N GLY A 150 49.84 21.32 7.61
CA GLY A 150 50.43 21.65 6.31
C GLY A 150 50.78 20.51 5.35
N GLY A 151 50.47 20.71 4.06
CA GLY A 151 51.21 20.08 2.96
C GLY A 151 50.42 19.82 1.69
N ASP A 152 50.32 20.84 0.83
CA ASP A 152 49.94 20.73 -0.59
C ASP A 152 50.68 19.59 -1.31
N ARG A 153 49.94 18.88 -2.17
CA ARG A 153 50.37 18.54 -3.53
C ARG A 153 49.21 18.01 -4.38
#